data_AF-A0A531MG86-F1
#
_entry.id   AF-A0A531MG86-F1
#
_cell.length_a   1.000
_cell.length_b   1.000
_cell.length_c   1.000
_cell.angle_alpha   90.00
_cell.angle_beta   90.00
_cell.angle_gamma   90.00
#
_symmetry.space_group_name_H-M   'P 1'
#
loop_
_entity.id
_entity.type
_entity.pdbx_description
1 polymer ?
#
loop_
_entity_poly.entity_id
_entity_poly.type
_entity_poly.pdbx_seq_one_letter_code
_entity_poly.pdbx_strand_id
1 'polypeptide(L)'
;MPSPTPHEALIYLMVITSASDREMTDVELARIGEVVRSWPVFEDFKQDRLVAVAQACQKLLHEKDGLEGVLTQVAEALPERLRDTAYAAAFEVAAVDLEMRMEEV
;
A
#
# COMPACT_ATOMS: atom_id res chain seq x y z
N MET A 1 -2.00 8.42 17.08
CA MET A 1 -2.47 7.05 16.74
C MET A 1 -1.29 6.09 16.91
N PRO A 2 -1.51 4.79 17.16
CA PRO A 2 -0.39 3.84 17.20
C PRO A 2 0.31 3.79 15.83
N SER A 3 1.64 3.65 15.84
CA SER A 3 2.44 3.47 14.62
C SER A 3 2.01 2.20 13.87
N PRO A 4 2.05 2.20 12.53
CA PRO A 4 1.68 1.01 11.75
C PRO A 4 2.64 -0.15 12.05
N THR A 5 2.14 -1.37 11.92
CA THR A 5 2.98 -2.57 11.86
C THR A 5 3.76 -2.63 10.54
N PRO A 6 4.82 -3.45 10.42
CA PRO A 6 5.53 -3.61 9.15
C PRO A 6 4.62 -4.05 7.98
N HIS A 7 3.61 -4.90 8.23
CA HIS A 7 2.63 -5.28 7.21
C HIS A 7 1.77 -4.10 6.78
N GLU A 8 1.27 -3.31 7.74
CA GLU A 8 0.48 -2.12 7.46
C GLU A 8 1.33 -1.08 6.70
N ALA A 9 2.61 -0.93 7.05
CA ALA A 9 3.52 -0.04 6.34
C ALA A 9 3.74 -0.45 4.87
N LEU A 10 3.89 -1.74 4.58
CA LEU A 10 3.96 -2.26 3.22
C LEU A 10 2.64 -2.01 2.45
N ILE A 11 1.50 -2.23 3.10
CA ILE A 11 0.18 -1.96 2.50
C ILE A 11 0.00 -0.47 2.25
N TYR A 12 0.43 0.40 3.16
CA TYR A 12 0.35 1.85 3.00
C TYR A 12 1.14 2.31 1.77
N LEU A 13 2.33 1.74 1.53
CA LEU A 13 3.11 2.05 0.33
C LEU A 13 2.38 1.64 -0.96
N MET A 14 1.82 0.44 -1.00
CA MET A 14 1.00 -0.01 -2.14
C MET A 14 -0.20 0.92 -2.38
N VAL A 15 -0.87 1.34 -1.30
CA VAL A 15 -1.99 2.30 -1.37
C VAL A 15 -1.54 3.65 -1.88
N ILE A 16 -0.44 4.21 -1.37
CA ILE A 16 0.14 5.48 -1.84
C ILE A 16 0.46 5.42 -3.33
N THR A 17 1.00 4.30 -3.79
CA THR A 17 1.34 4.10 -5.19
C THR A 17 0.12 4.03 -6.11
N SER A 18 -0.99 3.47 -5.62
CA SER A 18 -2.27 3.43 -6.35
C SER A 18 -3.06 4.74 -6.28
N ALA A 19 -2.93 5.50 -5.18
CA ALA A 19 -3.78 6.65 -4.85
C ALA A 19 -3.46 7.92 -5.67
N SER A 20 -3.29 7.76 -6.98
CA SER A 20 -3.19 8.84 -7.96
C SER A 20 -4.50 9.63 -8.10
N ASP A 21 -5.65 8.99 -7.79
CA ASP A 21 -6.96 9.62 -7.74
C ASP A 21 -7.61 9.53 -6.35
N ARG A 22 -8.51 10.47 -6.06
CA ARG A 22 -9.15 10.67 -4.73
C ARG A 22 -9.97 9.48 -4.23
N GLU A 23 -10.17 8.46 -5.04
CA GLU A 23 -10.86 7.22 -4.71
C GLU A 23 -10.01 6.02 -5.12
N MET A 24 -9.87 5.05 -4.21
CA MET A 24 -9.27 3.74 -4.51
C MET A 24 -10.29 2.92 -5.26
N THR A 25 -9.92 2.41 -6.42
CA THR A 25 -10.77 1.55 -7.24
C THR A 25 -10.76 0.11 -6.74
N ASP A 26 -11.81 -0.64 -7.06
CA ASP A 26 -11.88 -2.08 -6.75
C ASP A 26 -10.74 -2.88 -7.42
N VAL A 27 -10.24 -2.40 -8.57
CA VAL A 27 -9.15 -3.02 -9.33
C VAL A 27 -7.82 -2.89 -8.58
N GLU A 28 -7.48 -1.69 -8.11
CA GLU A 28 -6.28 -1.44 -7.33
C GLU A 28 -6.31 -2.25 -6.01
N LEU A 29 -7.46 -2.25 -5.32
CA LEU A 29 -7.62 -3.01 -4.09
C LEU A 29 -7.49 -4.54 -4.32
N ALA A 30 -7.98 -5.04 -5.45
CA ALA A 30 -7.81 -6.45 -5.82
C ALA A 30 -6.33 -6.82 -6.02
N ARG A 31 -5.52 -5.93 -6.61
CA ARG A 31 -4.08 -6.10 -6.81
C ARG A 31 -3.30 -6.10 -5.52
N ILE A 32 -3.56 -5.12 -4.65
CA ILE A 32 -2.98 -5.10 -3.29
C ILE A 32 -3.34 -6.42 -2.57
N GLY A 33 -4.57 -6.89 -2.72
CA GLY A 33 -5.01 -8.18 -2.20
C GLY A 33 -4.24 -9.37 -2.77
N GLU A 34 -3.85 -9.34 -4.04
CA GLU A 34 -3.05 -10.40 -4.68
C GLU A 34 -1.65 -10.48 -4.08
N VAL A 35 -0.99 -9.34 -3.88
CA VAL A 35 0.30 -9.25 -3.18
C VAL A 35 0.19 -9.80 -1.77
N VAL A 36 -0.79 -9.34 -1.00
CA VAL A 36 -1.02 -9.77 0.40
C VAL A 36 -1.34 -11.27 0.50
N ARG A 37 -1.98 -11.86 -0.51
CA ARG A 37 -2.29 -13.30 -0.54
C ARG A 37 -1.10 -14.17 -0.93
N SER A 38 -0.19 -13.67 -1.74
CA SER A 38 0.83 -14.50 -2.41
C SER A 38 2.23 -14.35 -1.82
N TRP A 39 2.54 -13.24 -1.15
CA TRP A 39 3.89 -12.97 -0.69
C TRP A 39 4.14 -13.54 0.72
N PRO A 40 5.25 -14.26 0.94
CA PRO A 40 5.58 -14.86 2.24
C PRO A 40 5.65 -13.85 3.40
N VAL A 41 5.98 -12.58 3.11
CA VAL A 41 6.05 -11.53 4.13
C VAL A 41 4.71 -11.34 4.83
N PHE A 42 3.57 -11.69 4.21
CA PHE A 42 2.22 -11.51 4.74
C PHE A 42 1.61 -12.79 5.35
N GLU A 43 2.35 -13.88 5.54
CA GLU A 43 1.80 -15.15 6.07
C GLU A 43 1.03 -14.99 7.40
N ASP A 44 1.52 -14.11 8.28
CA ASP A 44 0.90 -13.82 9.59
C ASP A 44 -0.11 -12.67 9.55
N PHE A 45 -0.33 -12.05 8.39
CA PHE A 45 -1.28 -10.95 8.23
C PHE A 45 -2.71 -11.47 8.06
N LYS A 46 -3.63 -10.93 8.87
CA LYS A 46 -5.06 -11.26 8.74
C LYS A 46 -5.65 -10.55 7.53
N GLN A 47 -5.93 -11.31 6.47
CA GLN A 47 -6.38 -10.77 5.17
C GLN A 47 -7.71 -10.00 5.24
N ASP A 48 -8.61 -10.35 6.17
CA ASP A 48 -9.85 -9.62 6.43
C ASP A 48 -9.62 -8.18 6.92
N ARG A 49 -8.42 -7.87 7.44
CA ARG A 49 -8.01 -6.51 7.82
C ARG A 49 -7.56 -5.65 6.65
N LEU A 50 -7.31 -6.21 5.48
CA LEU A 50 -6.73 -5.48 4.34
C LEU A 50 -7.54 -4.21 4.00
N VAL A 51 -8.85 -4.35 3.84
CA VAL A 51 -9.74 -3.23 3.48
C VAL A 51 -9.68 -2.13 4.56
N ALA A 52 -9.69 -2.52 5.83
CA ALA A 52 -9.63 -1.57 6.93
C ALA A 52 -8.29 -0.82 6.98
N VAL A 53 -7.18 -1.51 6.71
CA VAL A 53 -5.83 -0.92 6.65
C VAL A 53 -5.72 0.04 5.46
N ALA A 54 -6.21 -0.36 4.28
CA ALA A 54 -6.20 0.50 3.09
C ALA A 54 -7.01 1.79 3.33
N GLN A 55 -8.21 1.67 3.89
CA GLN A 55 -9.04 2.83 4.26
C GLN A 55 -8.40 3.70 5.33
N ALA A 56 -7.66 3.13 6.27
CA ALA A 56 -6.91 3.89 7.27
C ALA A 56 -5.81 4.73 6.60
N CYS A 57 -5.05 4.15 5.67
CA CYS A 57 -4.07 4.89 4.87
C CYS A 57 -4.71 6.04 4.08
N GLN A 58 -5.83 5.78 3.39
CA GLN A 58 -6.53 6.82 2.64
C GLN A 58 -6.98 7.97 3.55
N LYS A 59 -7.47 7.68 4.76
CA LYS A 59 -7.83 8.74 5.72
C LYS A 59 -6.62 9.58 6.10
N LEU A 60 -5.48 8.93 6.41
CA LEU A 60 -4.24 9.64 6.76
C LEU A 60 -3.75 10.54 5.61
N LEU A 61 -3.90 10.12 4.36
CA LEU A 61 -3.56 10.94 3.19
C LEU A 61 -4.39 12.23 3.09
N HIS A 62 -5.58 12.26 3.69
CA HIS A 62 -6.46 13.43 3.73
C HIS A 62 -6.31 14.26 5.03
N GLU A 63 -5.47 13.83 5.97
CA GLU A 63 -5.16 14.61 7.17
C GLU A 63 -4.16 15.74 6.87
N LYS A 64 -3.89 16.58 7.87
CA LYS A 64 -3.07 17.79 7.72
C LYS A 64 -1.65 17.54 7.19
N ASP A 65 -1.02 16.46 7.66
CA ASP A 65 0.35 16.09 7.27
C ASP A 65 0.39 15.27 5.96
N GLY A 66 -0.78 14.77 5.52
CA GLY A 66 -1.00 14.08 4.25
C GLY A 66 0.05 13.01 3.94
N LEU A 67 0.53 13.02 2.69
CA LEU A 67 1.52 12.06 2.18
C LEU A 67 2.81 12.05 3.01
N GLU A 68 3.35 13.21 3.36
CA GLU A 68 4.60 13.32 4.13
C GLU A 68 4.48 12.65 5.50
N GLY A 69 3.33 12.83 6.16
CA GLY A 69 3.02 12.19 7.43
C GLY A 69 2.95 10.67 7.32
N VAL A 70 2.31 10.15 6.27
CA VAL A 70 2.25 8.69 6.03
C VAL A 70 3.63 8.11 5.73
N LEU A 71 4.42 8.77 4.87
CA LEU A 71 5.78 8.32 4.55
C LEU A 71 6.68 8.31 5.78
N THR A 72 6.54 9.30 6.67
CA THR A 72 7.27 9.33 7.95
C THR A 72 6.92 8.13 8.82
N GLN A 73 5.62 7.83 8.99
CA GLN A 73 5.17 6.68 9.77
C GLN A 73 5.63 5.34 9.17
N VAL A 74 5.61 5.21 7.85
CA VAL A 74 6.13 4.04 7.14
C VAL A 74 7.63 3.88 7.41
N ALA A 75 8.41 4.97 7.29
CA ALA A 75 9.85 4.93 7.49
C ALA A 75 10.24 4.51 8.92
N GLU A 76 9.45 4.88 9.92
CA GLU A 76 9.63 4.46 11.32
C GLU A 76 9.23 3.00 11.56
N ALA A 77 8.17 2.54 10.92
CA ALA A 77 7.61 1.21 11.11
C ALA A 77 8.32 0.11 10.31
N LEU A 78 8.95 0.45 9.18
CA LEU A 78 9.51 -0.51 8.25
C LEU A 78 10.97 -0.88 8.63
N PRO A 79 11.23 -2.15 9.01
CA PRO A 79 12.60 -2.60 9.25
C PRO A 79 13.44 -2.52 7.97
N GLU A 80 14.74 -2.22 8.11
CA GLU A 80 15.66 -2.09 6.98
C GLU A 80 15.65 -3.31 6.05
N ARG A 81 15.57 -4.52 6.61
CA ARG A 81 15.49 -5.79 5.85
C ARG A 81 14.28 -5.90 4.90
N LEU A 82 13.25 -5.07 5.07
CA LEU A 82 12.03 -5.07 4.26
C LEU A 82 11.99 -3.91 3.26
N ARG A 83 13.04 -3.08 3.15
CA ARG A 83 13.05 -1.96 2.20
C ARG A 83 12.98 -2.41 0.74
N ASP A 84 13.70 -3.47 0.38
CA ASP A 84 13.64 -4.04 -0.97
C ASP A 84 12.26 -4.66 -1.25
N THR A 85 11.66 -5.31 -0.25
CA THR A 85 10.27 -5.81 -0.33
C THR A 85 9.27 -4.68 -0.51
N ALA A 86 9.46 -3.57 0.19
CA ALA A 86 8.61 -2.39 0.07
C ALA A 86 8.70 -1.76 -1.33
N TYR A 87 9.91 -1.64 -1.87
CA TYR A 87 10.13 -1.19 -3.23
C TYR A 87 9.44 -2.11 -4.24
N ALA A 88 9.63 -3.43 -4.10
CA ALA A 88 9.00 -4.41 -4.98
C ALA A 88 7.46 -4.34 -4.89
N ALA A 89 6.89 -4.18 -3.70
CA ALA A 89 5.44 -4.13 -3.51
C ALA A 89 4.83 -2.88 -4.16
N ALA A 90 5.47 -1.72 -3.99
CA ALA A 90 5.07 -0.50 -4.68
C ALA A 90 5.20 -0.65 -6.20
N PHE A 91 6.30 -1.24 -6.68
CA PHE A 91 6.51 -1.46 -8.11
C PHE A 91 5.45 -2.37 -8.74
N GLU A 92 5.10 -3.47 -8.08
CA GLU A 92 4.08 -4.41 -8.56
C GLU A 92 2.75 -3.71 -8.84
N VAL A 93 2.37 -2.80 -7.96
CA VAL A 93 1.14 -2.02 -8.08
C VAL A 93 1.26 -0.95 -9.17
N ALA A 94 2.39 -0.21 -9.21
CA ALA A 94 2.63 0.81 -10.24
C ALA A 94 2.72 0.24 -11.66
N ALA A 95 3.25 -0.97 -11.83
CA ALA A 95 3.45 -1.58 -13.14
C ALA A 95 2.12 -1.85 -13.85
N VAL A 96 1.08 -2.23 -13.10
CA VAL A 96 -0.25 -2.52 -13.64
C VAL A 96 -0.95 -1.25 -14.14
N ASP A 97 -0.79 -0.12 -13.45
CA ASP A 97 -1.30 1.17 -13.94
C ASP A 97 -0.71 1.55 -15.30
N LEU A 98 0.56 1.20 -15.53
CA LEU A 98 1.21 1.44 -16.81
C LEU A 98 0.63 0.52 -17.90
N GLU A 99 0.38 -0.76 -17.60
CA GLU A 99 -0.25 -1.69 -18.55
C GLU A 99 -1.65 -1.24 -18.95
N MET A 100 -2.50 -0.84 -17.99
CA MET A 100 -3.86 -0.36 -18.27
C MET A 100 -3.86 0.87 -19.19
N ARG A 101 -2.95 1.83 -18.98
CA ARG A 101 -2.83 3.02 -19.84
C ARG A 101 -2.33 2.71 -21.26
N MET A 102 -1.59 1.62 -21.45
CA MET A 102 -1.11 1.20 -22.77
C MET A 102 -2.21 0.51 -23.59
N GLU A 103 -3.19 -0.13 -22.95
CA GLU A 103 -4.31 -0.80 -23.63
C GLU A 103 -5.41 0.18 -24.09
N GLU A 104 -5.45 1.42 -23.59
CA GLU A 104 -6.41 2.46 -24.01
C GLU A 104 -6.04 3.21 -25.30
N VAL A 105 -5.00 2.78 -26.04
CA VAL A 105 -4.46 3.45 -27.25
C VAL A 105 -4.95 2.85 -28.56
#